data_AF-A0A523HLJ2-F1
#
_entry.id   AF-A0A523HLJ2-F1
#
_cell.length_a   1.000
_cell.length_b   1.000
_cell.length_c   1.000
_cell.angle_alpha   90.00
_cell.angle_beta   90.00
_cell.angle_gamma   90.00
#
_symmetry.space_group_name_H-M   'P 1'
#
loop_
_entity.id
_entity.type
_entity.pdbx_description
1 polymer ?
#
loop_
_entity_poly.entity_id
_entity_poly.type
_entity_poly.pdbx_seq_one_letter_code
_entity_poly.pdbx_strand_id
1 'polypeptide(L)'
;TTQATLARKLGVAVGTVNWHVRRLIAKGYVKVKRAERRKLRYIITPEGISLRARLTVAYVENSMHLYRESRRQAREALQTAAHRGIHSIMIDGEGDIADVVRLTCLEQGFEVVSDGQDGATGVLEIRGQKIRMREMVKE
;
A
#
# COMPACT_ATOMS: atom_id res chain seq x y z
N THR A 1 -11.18 -12.94 20.45
CA THR A 1 -9.87 -12.99 19.76
C THR A 1 -8.76 -13.04 20.81
N THR A 2 -7.75 -13.90 20.65
CA THR A 2 -6.61 -13.96 21.58
C THR A 2 -5.41 -13.18 21.03
N GLN A 3 -4.43 -12.87 21.88
CA GLN A 3 -3.17 -12.25 21.44
C GLN A 3 -2.44 -13.14 20.42
N ALA A 4 -2.55 -14.48 20.55
CA ALA A 4 -2.00 -15.42 19.57
C ALA A 4 -2.72 -15.34 18.21
N THR A 5 -4.05 -15.18 18.19
CA THR A 5 -4.78 -14.95 16.94
C THR A 5 -4.35 -13.65 16.27
N LEU A 6 -4.16 -12.58 17.07
CA LEU A 6 -3.73 -11.27 16.55
C LEU A 6 -2.30 -11.33 15.99
N ALA A 7 -1.39 -12.01 16.69
CA ALA A 7 -0.01 -12.21 16.27
C ALA A 7 0.08 -12.90 14.90
N ARG A 8 -0.71 -13.97 14.71
CA ARG A 8 -0.81 -14.70 13.43
C ARG A 8 -1.29 -13.79 12.29
N LYS A 9 -2.32 -12.97 12.53
CA LYS A 9 -2.85 -12.04 11.53
C LYS A 9 -1.84 -10.96 11.13
N LEU A 10 -0.99 -10.55 12.07
CA LEU A 10 0.02 -9.51 11.86
C LEU A 10 1.38 -10.05 11.41
N GLY A 11 1.57 -11.37 11.33
CA GLY A 11 2.85 -11.97 10.97
C GLY A 11 3.97 -11.72 12.00
N VAL A 12 3.63 -11.52 13.28
CA VAL A 12 4.60 -11.20 14.34
C VAL A 12 4.55 -12.23 15.48
N ALA A 13 5.60 -12.25 16.30
CA ALA A 13 5.61 -13.05 17.53
C ALA A 13 4.54 -12.59 18.54
N VAL A 14 4.00 -13.53 19.33
CA VAL A 14 2.99 -13.23 20.36
C VAL A 14 3.52 -12.24 21.41
N GLY A 15 4.81 -12.31 21.72
CA GLY A 15 5.47 -11.35 22.61
C GLY A 15 5.40 -9.90 22.11
N THR A 16 5.53 -9.69 20.79
CA THR A 16 5.42 -8.37 20.14
C THR A 16 4.04 -7.75 20.33
N VAL A 17 2.99 -8.57 20.20
CA VAL A 17 1.61 -8.16 20.45
C VAL A 17 1.42 -7.79 21.92
N ASN A 18 1.85 -8.65 22.85
CA ASN A 18 1.72 -8.38 24.28
C ASN A 18 2.46 -7.09 24.69
N TRP A 19 3.66 -6.86 24.16
CA TRP A 19 4.41 -5.62 24.37
C TRP A 19 3.64 -4.39 23.85
N HIS A 20 3.11 -4.44 22.63
CA HIS A 20 2.31 -3.34 22.07
C HIS A 20 1.06 -3.05 22.91
N VAL A 21 0.34 -4.09 23.33
CA VAL A 21 -0.86 -3.93 24.17
C VAL A 21 -0.50 -3.29 25.51
N ARG A 22 0.55 -3.76 26.18
CA ARG A 22 1.05 -3.15 27.44
C ARG A 22 1.45 -1.69 27.24
N ARG A 23 2.09 -1.36 26.12
CA ARG A 23 2.46 0.01 25.77
C ARG A 23 1.25 0.90 25.55
N LEU A 24 0.21 0.42 24.86
CA LEU A 24 -1.04 1.16 24.67
C LEU A 24 -1.78 1.39 26.00
N ILE A 25 -1.70 0.43 26.93
CA ILE A 25 -2.23 0.58 28.29
C ILE A 25 -1.45 1.63 29.08
N ALA A 26 -0.12 1.56 29.06
CA ALA A 26 0.74 2.52 29.76
C ALA A 26 0.53 3.96 29.26
N LYS A 27 0.24 4.13 27.96
CA LYS A 27 -0.09 5.43 27.36
C LYS A 27 -1.54 5.88 27.59
N GLY A 28 -2.36 5.09 28.27
CA GLY A 28 -3.75 5.40 28.56
C GLY A 28 -4.73 5.22 27.40
N TYR A 29 -4.30 4.72 26.23
CA TYR A 29 -5.18 4.53 25.07
C TYR A 29 -6.06 3.28 25.15
N VAL A 30 -5.65 2.31 25.98
CA VAL A 30 -6.39 1.07 26.21
C VAL A 30 -6.51 0.85 27.71
N LYS A 31 -7.71 0.56 28.19
CA LYS A 31 -7.98 0.17 29.58
C LYS A 31 -8.30 -1.31 29.64
N VAL A 32 -7.75 -2.00 30.65
CA VAL A 32 -8.07 -3.40 30.92
C VAL A 32 -9.03 -3.46 32.11
N LYS A 33 -10.14 -4.18 31.94
CA LYS A 33 -11.05 -4.55 33.03
C LYS A 33 -11.14 -6.07 33.13
N ARG A 34 -11.26 -6.61 34.34
CA ARG A 34 -11.66 -8.02 34.52
C ARG A 34 -13.15 -8.14 34.23
N ALA A 35 -13.50 -9.00 33.28
CA ALA A 35 -14.90 -9.38 33.04
C ALA A 35 -15.29 -10.57 33.92
N GLU A 36 -14.38 -11.54 34.10
CA GLU A 36 -14.52 -12.72 34.96
C GLU A 36 -13.15 -13.08 35.54
N ARG A 37 -13.07 -14.04 36.48
CA ARG A 37 -11.81 -14.45 37.13
C ARG A 37 -10.68 -14.78 36.13
N ARG A 38 -11.01 -15.34 34.96
CA ARG A 38 -10.06 -15.71 33.89
C ARG A 38 -10.15 -14.85 32.62
N LYS A 39 -11.05 -13.86 32.58
CA LYS A 39 -11.38 -13.14 31.34
C LYS A 39 -11.11 -11.65 31.47
N LEU A 40 -10.21 -11.15 30.62
CA LEU A 40 -9.90 -9.73 30.48
C LEU A 40 -10.73 -9.10 29.36
N ARG A 41 -11.14 -7.84 29.57
CA ARG A 41 -11.79 -6.98 28.58
C ARG A 41 -10.89 -5.78 28.32
N TYR A 42 -10.52 -5.58 27.06
CA TYR A 42 -9.76 -4.43 26.59
C TYR A 42 -10.72 -3.41 26.02
N ILE A 43 -10.65 -2.17 26.50
CA ILE A 43 -11.55 -1.07 26.12
C ILE A 43 -10.68 0.07 25.60
N ILE A 44 -10.99 0.58 24.40
CA ILE A 44 -10.34 1.79 23.87
C ILE A 44 -10.91 2.99 24.64
N THR A 45 -10.03 3.82 25.20
CA THR A 45 -10.44 5.03 25.95
C THR A 45 -10.82 6.16 24.99
N PRO A 46 -11.45 7.25 25.45
CA PRO A 46 -11.66 8.43 24.62
C PRO A 46 -10.36 8.93 23.95
N GLU A 47 -9.24 8.96 24.68
CA GLU A 47 -7.93 9.35 24.15
C GLU A 47 -7.43 8.36 23.08
N GLY A 48 -7.70 7.07 23.26
CA GLY A 48 -7.41 6.04 22.28
C GLY A 48 -8.26 6.17 21.01
N ILE A 49 -9.52 6.58 21.13
CA ILE A 49 -10.40 6.88 19.99
C ILE A 49 -9.86 8.10 19.23
N SER A 50 -9.47 9.17 19.94
CA SER A 50 -8.85 10.36 19.33
C SER A 50 -7.51 10.03 18.66
N LEU A 51 -6.70 9.14 19.23
CA LEU A 51 -5.49 8.64 18.56
C LEU A 51 -5.84 7.88 17.29
N ARG A 52 -6.82 6.96 17.35
CA ARG A 52 -7.25 6.19 16.18
C ARG A 52 -7.72 7.10 15.07
N ALA A 53 -8.53 8.11 15.38
CA ALA A 53 -9.00 9.09 14.39
C ALA A 53 -7.82 9.82 13.72
N ARG A 54 -6.83 10.29 14.50
CA ARG A 54 -5.62 10.92 13.94
C ARG A 54 -4.81 9.98 13.06
N LEU A 55 -4.62 8.72 13.49
CA LEU A 55 -3.92 7.72 12.69
C LEU A 55 -4.67 7.39 11.40
N THR A 56 -6.00 7.35 11.44
CA THR A 56 -6.82 7.16 10.23
C THR A 56 -6.67 8.33 9.26
N VAL A 57 -6.69 9.57 9.74
CA VAL A 57 -6.46 10.75 8.88
C VAL A 57 -5.06 10.69 8.27
N ALA A 58 -4.02 10.47 9.07
CA ALA A 58 -2.65 10.37 8.59
C ALA A 58 -2.46 9.23 7.56
N TYR A 59 -3.15 8.10 7.77
CA TYR A 59 -3.16 7.00 6.81
C TYR A 59 -3.75 7.44 5.47
N VAL A 60 -4.94 8.07 5.48
CA VAL A 60 -5.60 8.54 4.26
C VAL A 60 -4.74 9.59 3.54
N GLU A 61 -4.16 10.54 4.27
CA GLU A 61 -3.26 11.55 3.72
C GLU A 61 -2.05 10.91 3.03
N ASN A 62 -1.42 9.93 3.67
CA ASN A 62 -0.29 9.20 3.11
C ASN A 62 -0.68 8.37 1.89
N SER A 63 -1.84 7.69 1.90
CA SER A 63 -2.37 6.97 0.74
C SER A 63 -2.63 7.91 -0.44
N MET A 64 -3.20 9.09 -0.19
CA MET A 64 -3.44 10.09 -1.23
C MET A 64 -2.13 10.71 -1.76
N HIS A 65 -1.13 10.85 -0.90
CA HIS A 65 0.21 11.25 -1.32
C HIS A 65 0.83 10.20 -2.24
N LEU A 66 0.81 8.91 -1.85
CA LEU A 66 1.31 7.81 -2.67
C LEU A 66 0.60 7.73 -4.03
N TYR A 67 -0.73 7.90 -4.05
CA TYR A 67 -1.51 7.96 -5.28
C TYR A 67 -1.02 9.08 -6.22
N ARG A 68 -0.92 10.32 -5.72
CA ARG A 68 -0.49 11.48 -6.51
C ARG A 68 0.94 11.32 -7.02
N GLU A 69 1.82 10.80 -6.17
CA GLU A 69 3.22 10.53 -6.49
C GLU A 69 3.35 9.49 -7.61
N SER A 70 2.66 8.36 -7.45
CA SER A 70 2.65 7.27 -8.44
C SER A 70 2.10 7.75 -9.77
N ARG A 71 1.00 8.51 -9.76
CA ARG A 71 0.39 9.09 -10.96
C ARG A 71 1.32 10.10 -11.65
N ARG A 72 2.08 10.90 -10.90
CA ARG A 72 3.07 11.82 -11.45
C ARG A 72 4.21 11.08 -12.14
N GLN A 73 4.85 10.12 -11.45
CA GLN A 73 5.93 9.31 -12.02
C GLN A 73 5.47 8.52 -13.26
N ALA A 74 4.26 7.96 -13.23
CA ALA A 74 3.68 7.28 -14.38
C ALA A 74 3.55 8.23 -15.59
N ARG A 75 3.03 9.44 -15.39
CA ARG A 75 2.92 10.45 -16.47
C ARG A 75 4.28 10.85 -17.04
N GLU A 76 5.27 11.08 -16.19
CA GLU A 76 6.63 11.42 -16.63
C GLU A 76 7.25 10.28 -17.47
N ALA A 77 7.07 9.03 -17.04
CA ALA A 77 7.53 7.86 -17.78
C ALA A 77 6.79 7.70 -19.12
N LEU A 78 5.47 7.90 -19.14
CA LEU A 78 4.65 7.81 -20.35
C LEU A 78 4.94 8.94 -21.34
N GLN A 79 5.21 10.17 -20.88
CA GLN A 79 5.67 11.26 -21.76
C GLN A 79 6.97 10.88 -22.46
N THR A 80 7.91 10.29 -21.71
CA THR A 80 9.16 9.78 -22.27
C THR A 80 8.91 8.69 -23.32
N ALA A 81 7.97 7.77 -23.07
CA ALA A 81 7.57 6.76 -24.05
C ALA A 81 6.92 7.36 -25.31
N ALA A 82 6.01 8.32 -25.15
CA ALA A 82 5.34 9.00 -26.26
C ALA A 82 6.36 9.69 -27.19
N HIS A 83 7.37 10.37 -26.62
CA HIS A 83 8.44 10.99 -27.39
C HIS A 83 9.30 9.98 -28.16
N ARG A 84 9.28 8.71 -27.76
CA ARG A 84 9.98 7.60 -28.43
C ARG A 84 9.08 6.80 -29.38
N GLY A 85 7.82 7.22 -29.57
CA GLY A 85 6.86 6.52 -30.43
C GLY A 85 6.36 5.19 -29.86
N ILE A 86 6.51 4.98 -28.54
CA ILE A 86 5.98 3.82 -27.82
C ILE A 86 4.50 4.07 -27.56
N HIS A 87 3.64 3.11 -27.90
CA HIS A 87 2.19 3.19 -27.71
C HIS A 87 1.61 2.02 -26.91
N SER A 88 2.35 0.92 -26.80
CA SER A 88 1.98 -0.28 -26.06
C SER A 88 2.91 -0.49 -24.86
N ILE A 89 2.32 -0.55 -23.67
CA ILE A 89 3.03 -0.60 -22.39
C ILE A 89 2.66 -1.88 -21.64
N MET A 90 3.67 -2.63 -21.21
CA MET A 90 3.51 -3.69 -20.21
C MET A 90 3.78 -3.12 -18.82
N ILE A 91 3.02 -3.54 -17.81
CA ILE A 91 3.23 -3.12 -16.42
C ILE A 91 3.83 -4.29 -15.66
N ASP A 92 5.09 -4.15 -15.24
CA ASP A 92 5.79 -5.11 -14.40
C ASP A 92 5.69 -4.66 -12.94
N GLY A 93 4.69 -5.19 -12.24
CA GLY A 93 4.40 -4.89 -10.84
C GLY A 93 2.95 -5.15 -10.44
N GLU A 94 2.71 -5.19 -9.13
CA GLU A 94 1.41 -5.50 -8.55
C GLU A 94 0.99 -4.49 -7.47
N GLY A 95 -0.27 -4.55 -7.05
CA GLY A 95 -0.85 -3.74 -5.98
C GLY A 95 -1.26 -2.33 -6.40
N ASP A 96 -1.58 -1.48 -5.42
CA ASP A 96 -2.20 -0.18 -5.63
C ASP A 96 -1.43 0.73 -6.62
N ILE A 97 -0.10 0.66 -6.61
CA ILE A 97 0.74 1.47 -7.52
C ILE A 97 0.56 0.98 -8.97
N ALA A 98 0.50 -0.33 -9.19
CA ALA A 98 0.27 -0.91 -10.51
C ALA A 98 -1.11 -0.53 -11.05
N ASP A 99 -2.13 -0.51 -10.20
CA ASP A 99 -3.48 -0.08 -10.58
C ASP A 99 -3.51 1.41 -10.98
N VAL A 100 -2.81 2.27 -10.24
CA VAL A 100 -2.67 3.68 -10.58
C VAL A 100 -1.94 3.86 -11.91
N VAL A 101 -0.85 3.13 -12.14
CA VAL A 101 -0.09 3.16 -13.40
C VAL A 101 -0.97 2.71 -14.55
N ARG A 102 -1.71 1.61 -14.40
CA ARG A 102 -2.62 1.06 -15.41
C ARG A 102 -3.68 2.06 -15.82
N LEU A 103 -4.36 2.66 -14.83
CA LEU A 103 -5.36 3.69 -15.10
C LEU A 103 -4.73 4.90 -15.81
N THR A 104 -3.54 5.32 -15.38
CA THR A 104 -2.84 6.45 -16.00
C THR A 104 -2.46 6.17 -17.46
N CYS A 105 -2.06 4.93 -17.79
CA CYS A 105 -1.78 4.54 -19.18
C CYS A 105 -3.04 4.68 -20.05
N LEU A 106 -4.17 4.14 -19.60
CA LEU A 106 -5.45 4.20 -20.32
C LEU A 106 -5.91 5.66 -20.54
N GLU A 107 -5.78 6.52 -19.52
CA GLU A 107 -6.11 7.94 -19.63
C GLU A 107 -5.22 8.72 -20.61
N GLN A 108 -3.97 8.31 -20.78
CA GLN A 108 -3.02 8.91 -21.72
C GLN A 108 -3.12 8.28 -23.13
N GLY A 109 -4.05 7.34 -23.34
CA GLY A 109 -4.27 6.67 -24.62
C GLY A 109 -3.24 5.59 -24.97
N PHE A 110 -2.51 5.07 -23.99
CA PHE A 110 -1.61 3.93 -24.18
C PHE A 110 -2.37 2.61 -24.10
N GLU A 111 -2.01 1.67 -24.96
CA GLU A 111 -2.48 0.30 -24.86
C GLU A 111 -1.73 -0.43 -23.75
N VAL A 112 -2.45 -0.97 -22.77
CA VAL A 112 -1.84 -1.76 -21.69
C VAL A 112 -1.93 -3.24 -22.06
N VAL A 113 -0.78 -3.86 -22.31
CA VAL A 113 -0.69 -5.26 -22.71
C VAL A 113 -0.39 -6.17 -21.52
N SER A 114 -0.81 -7.43 -21.64
CA SER A 114 -0.59 -8.47 -20.63
C SER A 114 0.77 -9.12 -20.79
N ASP A 115 1.28 -9.71 -19.72
CA ASP A 115 2.51 -10.50 -19.74
C ASP A 115 2.39 -11.64 -20.78
N GLY A 116 3.39 -11.78 -21.65
CA GLY A 116 3.39 -12.78 -22.73
C GLY A 116 2.72 -12.36 -24.05
N GLN A 117 2.40 -11.09 -24.27
CA GLN A 117 2.01 -10.58 -25.60
C GLN A 117 3.21 -9.94 -26.34
N ASP A 118 3.55 -10.47 -27.52
CA ASP A 118 4.62 -10.00 -28.43
C ASP A 118 4.43 -8.58 -29.03
N GLY A 119 3.59 -7.76 -28.40
CA GLY A 119 3.22 -6.41 -28.85
C GLY A 119 3.72 -5.27 -27.98
N ALA A 120 4.25 -5.53 -26.77
CA ALA A 120 4.74 -4.48 -25.89
C ALA A 120 5.97 -3.79 -26.48
N THR A 121 5.94 -2.46 -26.59
CA THR A 121 7.09 -1.66 -27.05
C THR A 121 7.82 -0.99 -25.89
N GLY A 122 7.18 -0.89 -24.72
CA GLY A 122 7.80 -0.45 -23.47
C GLY A 122 7.28 -1.19 -22.24
N VAL A 123 8.06 -1.17 -21.17
CA VAL A 123 7.74 -1.78 -19.87
C VAL A 123 7.85 -0.72 -18.79
N LEU A 124 6.79 -0.56 -17.99
CA LEU A 124 6.81 0.20 -16.75
C LEU A 124 7.07 -0.76 -15.58
N GLU A 125 8.30 -0.72 -15.07
CA GLU A 125 8.74 -1.51 -13.92
C GLU A 125 8.48 -0.76 -12.61
N ILE A 126 7.79 -1.42 -11.68
CA ILE A 126 7.42 -0.87 -10.38
C ILE A 126 8.26 -1.56 -9.30
N ARG A 127 9.20 -0.81 -8.69
CA ARG A 127 10.03 -1.28 -7.58
C ARG A 127 9.77 -0.44 -6.34
N GLY A 128 8.97 -0.97 -5.42
CA GLY A 128 8.49 -0.21 -4.28
C GLY A 128 7.66 0.98 -4.76
N GLN A 129 8.07 2.20 -4.45
CA GLN A 129 7.38 3.43 -4.88
C GLN A 129 7.96 4.07 -6.16
N LYS A 130 8.95 3.42 -6.78
CA LYS A 130 9.61 3.95 -7.99
C LYS A 130 9.06 3.26 -9.23
N ILE A 131 8.67 4.07 -10.21
CA ILE A 131 8.24 3.63 -11.54
C ILE A 131 9.33 3.98 -12.55
N ARG A 132 9.76 3.01 -13.36
CA ARG A 132 10.80 3.20 -14.39
C ARG A 132 10.34 2.66 -15.73
N MET A 133 10.66 3.38 -16.80
CA MET A 133 10.51 2.89 -18.16
C MET A 133 11.73 2.04 -18.55
N ARG A 134 11.48 0.87 -19.11
CA ARG A 134 12.45 0.03 -19.81
C ARG A 134 11.93 -0.28 -21.21
N GLU A 135 12.78 -0.19 -22.22
CA GLU A 135 12.40 -0.60 -23.58
C GLU A 135 12.49 -2.11 -23.72
N MET A 136 11.57 -2.72 -24.48
CA MET A 136 11.75 -4.08 -24.94
C MET A 136 12.60 -4.05 -26.21
N VAL A 137 13.79 -4.65 -26.15
CA VAL A 137 14.61 -4.88 -27.35
C VAL A 137 13.92 -5.99 -28.13
N LYS A 138 13.44 -5.70 -29.34
CA LYS A 138 13.08 -6.74 -30.31
C LYS A 138 14.40 -7.38 -30.78
N GLU A 139 14.63 -8.65 -30.45
CA GLU A 139 15.60 -9.49 -31.15
C GLU A 139 15.14 -9.78 -32.59
#